data_AF-A0A258B6C8-F1
#
_entry.id   AF-A0A258B6C8-F1
#
_cell.length_a   1.000
_cell.length_b   1.000
_cell.length_c   1.000
_cell.angle_alpha   90.00
_cell.angle_beta   90.00
_cell.angle_gamma   90.00
#
_symmetry.space_group_name_H-M   'P 1'
#
loop_
_entity.id
_entity.type
_entity.pdbx_description
1 polymer ?
#
loop_
_entity_poly.entity_id
_entity_poly.type
_entity_poly.pdbx_seq_one_letter_code
_entity_poly.pdbx_strand_id
1 'polypeptide(L)'
;MGAATGYQTFSAAIGNTNTTFYAIADQGGSNWEVGIGTYSSAGNTLARTTVLASSNAGALTNFSTGIQNVWCDYPAGKAVYLDASGNSVALGTIASAVLTNATGLPLSTGVTGTLPIANGGTGAATAAANVVFAGPSSGAAAAPSFRSLVAADIPSTYSEFASGTALLFNQTSAPTGWTKVTTNNDAALRVVSGTVGTGGSVAFTTAFTSQSVSGTVGDTTLSGSQIPSHDHKATTAYENVWVVAGFGGYDGLQSG
;
A
#
# COMPACT_ATOMS: atom_id res chain seq x y z
N MET A 1 49.69 19.96 53.79
CA MET A 1 50.66 20.42 52.77
C MET A 1 49.90 21.08 51.63
N GLY A 2 50.55 21.99 50.90
CA GLY A 2 49.96 22.67 49.75
C GLY A 2 50.08 21.87 48.46
N ALA A 3 49.81 22.51 47.34
CA ALA A 3 50.03 21.91 46.03
C ALA A 3 51.52 21.63 45.78
N ALA A 4 51.81 20.57 45.05
CA ALA A 4 53.14 20.40 44.48
C ALA A 4 53.47 21.57 43.55
N THR A 5 54.76 21.89 43.39
CA THR A 5 55.23 22.96 42.51
C THR A 5 54.69 22.76 41.09
N GLY A 6 54.08 23.80 40.52
CA GLY A 6 53.47 23.75 39.19
C GLY A 6 52.02 23.27 39.14
N TYR A 7 51.42 22.93 40.29
CA TYR A 7 50.02 22.47 40.39
C TYR A 7 49.19 23.37 41.30
N GLN A 8 47.86 23.34 41.13
CA GLN A 8 46.91 23.90 42.10
C GLN A 8 46.60 22.88 43.21
N THR A 9 46.04 23.32 44.34
CA THR A 9 45.71 22.40 45.44
C THR A 9 44.54 21.50 45.04
N PHE A 10 44.58 20.24 45.49
CA PHE A 10 43.48 19.30 45.31
C PHE A 10 42.14 19.86 45.84
N SER A 11 42.20 20.54 46.99
CA SER A 11 41.06 21.21 47.62
C SER A 11 40.41 22.30 46.78
N ALA A 12 41.22 23.11 46.09
CA ALA A 12 40.72 24.18 45.22
C ALA A 12 40.21 23.64 43.88
N ALA A 13 40.80 22.55 43.39
CA ALA A 13 40.43 21.94 42.10
C ALA A 13 39.09 21.21 42.14
N ILE A 14 38.86 20.38 43.16
CA ILE A 14 37.67 19.51 43.20
C ILE A 14 36.44 20.28 43.68
N GLY A 15 36.59 21.17 44.67
CA GLY A 15 35.47 21.88 45.31
C GLY A 15 34.78 21.04 46.38
N ASN A 16 34.25 21.71 47.42
CA ASN A 16 33.62 21.05 48.56
C ASN A 16 32.42 20.19 48.13
N THR A 17 32.26 19.01 48.73
CA THR A 17 31.19 18.02 48.47
C THR A 17 31.20 17.35 47.10
N ASN A 18 32.12 17.72 46.21
CA ASN A 18 32.21 17.10 44.90
C ASN A 18 32.88 15.73 44.98
N THR A 19 32.38 14.84 44.14
CA THR A 19 32.94 13.51 43.93
C THR A 19 33.87 13.53 42.72
N THR A 20 35.04 12.92 42.86
CA THR A 20 36.05 12.83 41.81
C THR A 20 36.64 11.44 41.75
N PHE A 21 37.13 11.07 40.56
CA PHE A 21 38.13 10.03 40.50
C PHE A 21 39.43 10.57 41.10
N TYR A 22 40.06 9.80 41.97
CA TYR A 22 41.33 10.14 42.56
C TYR A 22 42.31 9.00 42.40
N ALA A 23 43.58 9.37 42.41
CA ALA A 23 44.66 8.48 42.78
C ALA A 23 45.41 9.10 43.97
N ILE A 24 45.81 8.23 44.89
CA ILE A 24 46.64 8.57 46.04
C ILE A 24 47.77 7.55 46.14
N ALA A 25 48.99 8.03 46.33
CA ALA A 25 50.15 7.17 46.47
C ALA A 25 51.17 7.79 47.42
N ASP A 26 51.94 6.93 48.09
CA ASP A 26 53.09 7.37 48.88
C ASP A 26 54.15 8.02 47.96
N GLN A 27 54.75 9.13 48.38
CA GLN A 27 55.82 9.78 47.59
C GLN A 27 57.11 8.94 47.49
N GLY A 28 57.29 7.95 48.39
CA GLY A 28 58.46 7.06 48.41
C GLY A 28 58.15 5.64 48.87
N GLY A 29 56.88 5.23 48.87
CA GLY A 29 56.42 3.92 49.32
C GLY A 29 55.74 3.12 48.21
N SER A 30 55.24 1.92 48.56
CA SER A 30 54.56 1.02 47.61
C SER A 30 53.03 1.12 47.67
N ASN A 31 52.47 1.90 48.61
CA ASN A 31 51.02 2.02 48.73
C ASN A 31 50.47 2.95 47.67
N TRP A 32 49.44 2.49 46.97
CA TRP A 32 48.69 3.29 46.01
C TRP A 32 47.24 2.84 45.96
N GLU A 33 46.37 3.77 45.62
CA GLU A 33 44.96 3.50 45.41
C GLU A 33 44.38 4.43 44.36
N VAL A 34 43.53 3.87 43.52
CA VAL A 34 42.71 4.59 42.54
C VAL A 34 41.25 4.32 42.87
N GLY A 35 40.45 5.38 42.95
CA GLY A 35 39.08 5.26 43.43
C GLY A 35 38.17 6.42 43.09
N ILE A 36 36.95 6.35 43.59
CA ILE A 36 35.99 7.45 43.62
C ILE A 36 35.94 7.96 45.05
N GLY A 37 36.11 9.26 45.22
CA GLY A 37 36.09 9.87 46.54
C GLY A 37 35.43 11.23 46.54
N THR A 38 34.87 11.59 47.70
CA THR A 38 34.19 12.87 47.91
C THR A 38 35.06 13.77 48.77
N TYR A 39 35.40 14.95 48.27
CA TYR A 39 36.20 15.91 49.00
C TYR A 39 35.34 16.74 49.96
N SER A 40 35.84 16.94 51.19
CA SER A 40 35.23 17.81 52.21
C SER A 40 36.21 18.91 52.61
N SER A 41 35.81 20.18 52.42
CA SER A 41 36.57 21.32 52.94
C SER A 41 36.50 21.40 54.46
N ALA A 42 35.44 20.86 55.07
CA ALA A 42 35.40 20.63 56.51
C ALA A 42 36.38 19.50 56.84
N GLY A 43 37.56 19.89 57.35
CA GLY A 43 38.65 18.97 57.70
C GLY A 43 39.67 18.69 56.59
N ASN A 44 39.49 19.23 55.37
CA ASN A 44 40.36 18.97 54.22
C ASN A 44 40.61 17.46 54.00
N THR A 45 39.51 16.69 53.99
CA THR A 45 39.54 15.22 53.89
C THR A 45 38.96 14.74 52.56
N LEU A 46 39.40 13.56 52.14
CA LEU A 46 38.84 12.82 51.01
C LEU A 46 38.21 11.54 51.53
N ALA A 47 36.88 11.45 51.45
CA ALA A 47 36.17 10.22 51.76
C ALA A 47 36.34 9.24 50.59
N ARG A 48 37.16 8.20 50.78
CA ARG A 48 37.48 7.18 49.78
C ARG A 48 36.42 6.08 49.77
N THR A 49 35.30 6.34 49.11
CA THR A 49 34.08 5.51 49.21
C THR A 49 34.04 4.33 48.23
N THR A 50 34.75 4.39 47.12
CA THR A 50 34.84 3.26 46.17
C THR A 50 36.27 3.08 45.71
N VAL A 51 36.84 1.90 45.96
CA VAL A 51 38.15 1.52 45.44
C VAL A 51 37.96 0.86 44.08
N LEU A 52 38.64 1.37 43.06
CA LEU A 52 38.64 0.81 41.71
C LEU A 52 39.82 -0.13 41.51
N ALA A 53 40.99 0.22 42.07
CA ALA A 53 42.17 -0.61 42.13
C ALA A 53 43.09 -0.12 43.25
N SER A 54 43.86 -1.01 43.87
CA SER A 54 44.80 -0.62 44.92
C SER A 54 45.95 -1.62 45.09
N SER A 55 47.01 -1.18 45.75
CA SER A 55 48.10 -2.04 46.23
C SER A 55 47.65 -3.04 47.30
N ASN A 56 46.44 -2.90 47.84
CA ASN A 56 45.83 -3.79 48.83
C ASN A 56 44.83 -4.76 48.18
N ALA A 57 45.19 -5.32 47.02
CA ALA A 57 44.38 -6.27 46.26
C ALA A 57 42.94 -5.79 45.97
N GLY A 58 42.78 -4.49 45.69
CA GLY A 58 41.47 -3.87 45.42
C GLY A 58 40.68 -3.45 46.65
N ALA A 59 41.18 -3.70 47.86
CA ALA A 59 40.60 -3.17 49.11
C ALA A 59 41.15 -1.78 49.45
N LEU A 60 40.51 -1.10 50.41
CA LEU A 60 40.95 0.21 50.91
C LEU A 60 42.36 0.11 51.50
N THR A 61 43.27 0.95 51.01
CA THR A 61 44.67 1.00 51.41
C THR A 61 44.83 1.87 52.64
N ASN A 62 45.60 1.43 53.63
CA ASN A 62 45.85 2.21 54.84
C ASN A 62 47.12 3.06 54.69
N PHE A 63 46.96 4.38 54.63
CA PHE A 63 48.06 5.34 54.56
C PHE A 63 48.38 5.87 55.98
N SER A 64 49.04 5.05 56.80
CA SER A 64 49.24 5.33 58.23
C SER A 64 50.51 6.13 58.55
N THR A 65 51.42 6.31 57.59
CA THR A 65 52.67 7.08 57.75
C THR A 65 53.10 7.72 56.42
N GLY A 66 54.04 8.66 56.46
CA GLY A 66 54.62 9.26 55.25
C GLY A 66 53.81 10.40 54.63
N ILE A 67 54.30 10.92 53.50
CA ILE A 67 53.63 11.95 52.70
C ILE A 67 53.03 11.28 51.48
N GLN A 68 51.73 11.47 51.28
CA GLN A 68 51.01 11.01 50.10
C GLN A 68 50.83 12.15 49.11
N ASN A 69 50.99 11.81 47.84
CA ASN A 69 50.49 12.63 46.75
C ASN A 69 49.06 12.21 46.45
N VAL A 70 48.18 13.18 46.26
CA VAL A 70 46.79 12.95 45.85
C VAL A 70 46.48 13.83 44.65
N TRP A 71 45.86 13.24 43.62
CA TRP A 71 45.51 13.93 42.40
C TRP A 71 44.21 13.39 41.81
N CYS A 72 43.56 14.19 40.95
CA CYS A 72 42.43 13.75 40.15
C CYS A 72 42.95 12.79 39.07
N ASP A 73 42.38 11.60 38.97
CA ASP A 73 42.88 10.56 38.06
C ASP A 73 41.86 10.23 36.96
N TYR A 74 42.35 9.70 35.84
CA TYR A 74 41.50 9.10 34.80
C TYR A 74 41.65 7.57 34.86
N PRO A 75 40.85 6.89 35.69
CA PRO A 75 41.11 5.51 36.04
C PRO A 75 40.83 4.58 34.87
N ALA A 76 41.79 3.70 34.60
CA ALA A 76 41.75 2.65 33.59
C ALA A 76 40.40 1.88 33.62
N GLY A 77 39.93 1.43 34.78
CA GLY A 77 38.67 0.67 34.90
C GLY A 77 37.38 1.43 34.52
N LYS A 78 37.46 2.75 34.27
CA LYS A 78 36.34 3.60 33.81
C LYS A 78 36.66 4.35 32.52
N ALA A 79 37.83 4.10 31.93
CA ALA A 79 38.27 4.75 30.72
C ALA A 79 37.64 4.12 29.46
N VAL A 80 37.55 4.90 28.39
CA VAL A 80 37.24 4.38 27.06
C VAL A 80 38.57 4.00 26.40
N TYR A 81 38.74 2.72 26.07
CA TYR A 81 39.96 2.21 25.44
C TYR A 81 39.85 2.16 23.93
N LEU A 82 40.99 2.43 23.29
CA LEU A 82 41.22 2.13 21.89
C LEU A 82 41.97 0.79 21.76
N ASP A 83 41.70 0.02 20.71
CA ASP A 83 42.53 -1.11 20.32
C ASP A 83 43.87 -0.64 19.73
N ALA A 84 44.73 -1.59 19.39
CA ALA A 84 46.01 -1.32 18.72
C ALA A 84 45.86 -0.61 17.36
N SER A 85 44.66 -0.62 16.77
CA SER A 85 44.34 0.07 15.52
C SER A 85 43.69 1.45 15.74
N GLY A 86 43.54 1.90 16.99
CA GLY A 86 42.95 3.18 17.35
C GLY A 86 41.42 3.20 17.41
N ASN A 87 40.74 2.06 17.38
CA ASN A 87 39.28 1.99 17.42
C ASN A 87 38.77 1.75 18.85
N SER A 88 37.64 2.35 19.23
CA SER A 88 36.99 2.05 20.50
C SER A 88 36.47 0.61 20.53
N VAL A 89 36.89 -0.18 21.53
CA VAL A 89 36.70 -1.65 21.53
C VAL A 89 35.37 -2.10 22.13
N ALA A 90 34.81 -1.34 23.07
CA ALA A 90 33.49 -1.60 23.66
C ALA A 90 32.93 -0.32 24.29
N LEU A 91 31.79 0.14 23.78
CA LEU A 91 31.11 1.35 24.28
C LEU A 91 30.03 1.04 25.35
N GLY A 92 29.78 -0.24 25.64
CA GLY A 92 28.68 -0.66 26.51
C GLY A 92 27.31 -0.26 25.96
N THR A 93 26.34 -0.01 26.84
CA THR A 93 25.03 0.54 26.47
C THR A 93 25.11 2.06 26.41
N ILE A 94 24.98 2.63 25.21
CA ILE A 94 24.88 4.07 25.02
C ILE A 94 23.44 4.53 25.26
N ALA A 95 23.22 5.44 26.21
CA ALA A 95 21.88 5.92 26.57
C ALA A 95 21.21 6.76 25.46
N SER A 96 22.00 7.47 24.65
CA SER A 96 21.55 8.21 23.46
C SER A 96 22.76 8.50 22.56
N ALA A 97 22.59 8.36 21.25
CA ALA A 97 23.64 8.60 20.27
C ALA A 97 23.09 9.30 19.03
N VAL A 98 23.82 10.30 18.53
CA VAL A 98 23.64 10.86 17.20
C VAL A 98 24.88 10.50 16.41
N LEU A 99 24.73 9.61 15.42
CA LEU A 99 25.84 9.13 14.60
C LEU A 99 25.92 9.98 13.33
N THR A 100 27.00 10.74 13.21
CA THR A 100 27.35 11.47 11.99
C THR A 100 28.56 10.79 11.38
N ASN A 101 28.47 10.36 10.10
CA ASN A 101 29.56 9.69 9.36
C ASN A 101 30.04 8.34 9.92
N ALA A 102 29.15 7.50 10.45
CA ALA A 102 29.48 6.17 10.97
C ALA A 102 29.70 5.11 9.87
N THR A 103 30.79 5.23 9.10
CA THR A 103 31.14 4.31 8.00
C THR A 103 31.39 2.88 8.46
N GLY A 104 31.71 2.67 9.74
CA GLY A 104 31.90 1.37 10.36
C GLY A 104 30.62 0.69 10.87
N LEU A 105 29.43 1.29 10.70
CA LEU A 105 28.15 0.69 11.10
C LEU A 105 27.53 -0.09 9.93
N PRO A 106 27.58 -1.43 9.91
CA PRO A 106 26.92 -2.19 8.85
C PRO A 106 25.40 -2.16 9.07
N LEU A 107 24.64 -1.60 8.12
CA LEU A 107 23.18 -1.48 8.25
C LEU A 107 22.44 -2.82 8.14
N SER A 108 23.06 -3.86 7.55
CA SER A 108 22.48 -5.20 7.40
C SER A 108 22.80 -6.16 8.55
N THR A 109 23.91 -5.94 9.27
CA THR A 109 24.38 -6.84 10.35
C THR A 109 24.65 -6.14 11.68
N GLY A 110 24.89 -4.83 11.68
CA GLY A 110 25.22 -4.00 12.85
C GLY A 110 24.07 -3.12 13.32
N VAL A 111 23.05 -2.88 12.49
CA VAL A 111 21.74 -2.40 12.92
C VAL A 111 20.79 -3.58 12.96
N THR A 112 20.68 -4.20 14.13
CA THR A 112 19.79 -5.36 14.36
C THR A 112 18.36 -4.94 14.76
N GLY A 113 18.10 -3.64 14.93
CA GLY A 113 16.78 -3.04 15.19
C GLY A 113 16.12 -2.45 13.93
N THR A 114 14.87 -2.00 14.05
CA THR A 114 14.10 -1.45 12.92
C THR A 114 14.53 -0.02 12.59
N LEU A 115 15.01 0.20 11.36
CA LEU A 115 15.01 1.54 10.77
C LEU A 115 13.55 1.88 10.39
N PRO A 116 13.00 3.06 10.71
CA PRO A 116 11.63 3.41 10.32
C PRO A 116 11.49 3.69 8.82
N ILE A 117 10.30 3.45 8.26
CA ILE A 117 9.98 3.86 6.88
C ILE A 117 10.06 5.36 6.70
N ALA A 118 10.14 6.19 7.74
CA ALA A 118 10.37 7.64 7.59
C ALA A 118 11.86 7.97 7.35
N ASN A 119 12.74 6.99 7.58
CA ASN A 119 14.20 7.13 7.67
C ASN A 119 14.94 6.05 6.86
N GLY A 120 14.33 5.46 5.82
CA GLY A 120 14.98 4.46 4.93
C GLY A 120 14.70 3.01 5.30
N GLY A 121 13.85 2.79 6.29
CA GLY A 121 13.54 1.52 6.89
C GLY A 121 12.29 0.86 6.34
N THR A 122 12.49 0.35 5.14
CA THR A 122 11.94 -0.85 4.47
C THR A 122 12.86 -1.11 3.26
N GLY A 123 14.06 -0.52 3.30
CA GLY A 123 14.68 0.19 2.18
C GLY A 123 14.19 1.64 1.93
N ALA A 124 13.02 2.10 2.44
CA ALA A 124 12.44 3.41 2.04
C ALA A 124 12.08 4.38 3.19
N ALA A 125 12.13 5.69 2.91
CA ALA A 125 11.83 6.83 3.81
C ALA A 125 10.41 7.45 3.61
N THR A 126 9.71 7.07 2.54
CA THR A 126 8.31 7.38 2.23
C THR A 126 7.84 6.40 1.15
N ALA A 127 6.52 6.29 0.91
CA ALA A 127 5.95 5.51 -0.19
C ALA A 127 4.97 6.38 -1.00
N ALA A 128 4.90 6.18 -2.32
CA ALA A 128 3.90 6.87 -3.15
C ALA A 128 2.48 6.46 -2.74
N ALA A 129 1.51 7.35 -2.98
CA ALA A 129 0.12 6.94 -2.85
C ALA A 129 -0.17 5.82 -3.86
N ASN A 130 -0.99 4.85 -3.44
CA ASN A 130 -1.51 3.77 -4.30
C ASN A 130 -0.45 2.82 -4.89
N VAL A 131 0.68 2.65 -4.22
CA VAL A 131 1.64 1.56 -4.51
C VAL A 131 1.72 0.59 -3.33
N VAL A 132 2.12 -0.64 -3.61
CA VAL A 132 2.27 -1.72 -2.61
C VAL A 132 3.71 -2.18 -2.56
N PHE A 133 4.24 -2.43 -1.36
CA PHE A 133 5.56 -3.06 -1.20
C PHE A 133 5.44 -4.57 -1.35
N ALA A 134 5.85 -5.12 -2.49
CA ALA A 134 5.73 -6.55 -2.73
C ALA A 134 6.75 -7.05 -3.78
N GLY A 135 6.91 -8.38 -3.86
CA GLY A 135 7.84 -9.07 -4.78
C GLY A 135 7.54 -8.84 -6.27
N PRO A 136 8.23 -9.50 -7.19
CA PRO A 136 7.94 -9.37 -8.62
C PRO A 136 6.51 -9.80 -8.96
N SER A 137 5.87 -9.10 -9.91
CA SER A 137 4.54 -9.46 -10.43
C SER A 137 4.54 -10.70 -11.34
N SER A 138 5.72 -11.24 -11.67
CA SER A 138 5.90 -12.45 -12.48
C SER A 138 7.31 -13.02 -12.25
N GLY A 139 7.53 -14.27 -12.66
CA GLY A 139 8.81 -14.95 -12.52
C GLY A 139 9.06 -15.51 -11.11
N ALA A 140 10.34 -15.75 -10.79
CA ALA A 140 10.75 -16.31 -9.50
C ALA A 140 10.65 -15.26 -8.38
N ALA A 141 10.56 -15.73 -7.13
CA ALA A 141 10.65 -14.86 -5.95
C ALA A 141 11.97 -14.07 -5.97
N ALA A 142 11.89 -12.75 -5.73
CA ALA A 142 13.02 -11.84 -5.64
C ALA A 142 12.76 -10.73 -4.62
N ALA A 143 13.73 -9.84 -4.41
CA ALA A 143 13.62 -8.73 -3.46
C ALA A 143 12.37 -7.87 -3.73
N PRO A 144 11.58 -7.53 -2.69
CA PRO A 144 10.38 -6.72 -2.84
C PRO A 144 10.70 -5.26 -3.19
N SER A 145 9.75 -4.62 -3.87
CA SER A 145 9.81 -3.19 -4.20
C SER A 145 8.42 -2.58 -4.07
N PHE A 146 8.36 -1.26 -3.89
CA PHE A 146 7.09 -0.54 -4.04
C PHE A 146 6.72 -0.53 -5.52
N ARG A 147 5.63 -1.20 -5.88
CA ARG A 147 5.13 -1.27 -7.26
C ARG A 147 3.62 -1.11 -7.31
N SER A 148 3.08 -0.85 -8.50
CA SER A 148 1.64 -0.82 -8.73
C SER A 148 1.03 -2.18 -8.41
N LEU A 149 -0.15 -2.15 -7.81
CA LEU A 149 -0.95 -3.33 -7.59
C LEU A 149 -1.32 -3.97 -8.94
N VAL A 150 -0.95 -5.22 -9.15
CA VAL A 150 -1.43 -6.00 -10.29
C VAL A 150 -2.57 -6.93 -9.86
N ALA A 151 -3.34 -7.45 -10.82
CA ALA A 151 -4.41 -8.40 -10.51
C ALA A 151 -3.90 -9.63 -9.73
N ALA A 152 -2.67 -10.08 -9.98
CA ALA A 152 -2.05 -11.19 -9.26
C ALA A 152 -1.70 -10.86 -7.80
N ASP A 153 -1.62 -9.59 -7.42
CA ASP A 153 -1.47 -9.17 -6.02
C ASP A 153 -2.80 -9.24 -5.25
N ILE A 154 -3.92 -9.32 -5.97
CA ILE A 154 -5.27 -9.39 -5.40
C ILE A 154 -5.71 -10.85 -5.39
N PRO A 155 -6.10 -11.41 -4.23
CA PRO A 155 -6.56 -12.80 -4.17
C PRO A 155 -7.74 -13.04 -5.11
N SER A 156 -7.72 -14.16 -5.84
CA SER A 156 -8.68 -14.47 -6.91
C SER A 156 -10.15 -14.53 -6.45
N THR A 157 -10.40 -14.63 -5.14
CA THR A 157 -11.73 -14.54 -4.52
C THR A 157 -12.35 -13.15 -4.58
N TYR A 158 -11.58 -12.12 -4.95
CA TYR A 158 -12.03 -10.72 -5.02
C TYR A 158 -12.09 -10.17 -6.45
N SER A 159 -11.95 -11.00 -7.48
CA SER A 159 -12.34 -10.59 -8.84
C SER A 159 -13.87 -10.52 -8.87
N GLU A 160 -14.44 -9.32 -8.95
CA GLU A 160 -15.91 -9.12 -8.92
C GLU A 160 -16.64 -10.03 -9.92
N PHE A 161 -16.01 -10.30 -11.07
CA PHE A 161 -16.47 -11.26 -12.06
C PHE A 161 -15.30 -12.14 -12.53
N ALA A 162 -15.56 -13.41 -12.84
CA ALA A 162 -14.57 -14.30 -13.44
C ALA A 162 -14.26 -13.86 -14.89
N SER A 163 -13.01 -14.07 -15.35
CA SER A 163 -12.64 -13.82 -16.75
C SER A 163 -13.56 -14.55 -17.72
N GLY A 164 -14.04 -13.85 -18.74
CA GLY A 164 -14.99 -14.38 -19.72
C GLY A 164 -16.46 -14.15 -19.37
N THR A 165 -16.77 -13.62 -18.18
CA THR A 165 -18.13 -13.12 -17.88
C THR A 165 -18.48 -11.99 -18.88
N ALA A 166 -19.70 -11.99 -19.40
CA ALA A 166 -20.19 -10.92 -20.26
C ALA A 166 -21.18 -10.04 -19.47
N LEU A 167 -21.02 -8.72 -19.57
CA LEU A 167 -21.92 -7.72 -18.99
C LEU A 167 -22.38 -6.75 -20.08
N LEU A 168 -23.57 -6.18 -19.88
CA LEU A 168 -24.09 -5.13 -20.74
C LEU A 168 -23.63 -3.77 -20.24
N PHE A 169 -23.10 -2.96 -21.14
CA PHE A 169 -22.61 -1.62 -20.84
C PHE A 169 -23.17 -0.64 -21.90
N ASN A 170 -23.81 0.45 -21.47
CA ASN A 170 -24.46 1.42 -22.36
C ASN A 170 -23.51 2.53 -22.85
N GLN A 171 -22.49 2.17 -23.63
CA GLN A 171 -21.54 3.11 -24.22
C GLN A 171 -20.82 2.47 -25.42
N THR A 172 -20.28 3.30 -26.32
CA THR A 172 -19.78 2.84 -27.63
C THR A 172 -18.52 1.97 -27.55
N SER A 173 -17.62 2.28 -26.61
CA SER A 173 -16.36 1.56 -26.35
C SER A 173 -16.44 0.74 -25.06
N ALA A 174 -15.79 -0.42 -24.98
CA ALA A 174 -15.79 -1.19 -23.72
C ALA A 174 -15.09 -0.42 -22.58
N PRO A 175 -15.54 -0.56 -21.31
CA PRO A 175 -14.79 -0.02 -20.17
C PRO A 175 -13.37 -0.58 -20.11
N THR A 176 -12.45 0.14 -19.47
CA THR A 176 -11.07 -0.34 -19.27
C THR A 176 -11.07 -1.72 -18.60
N GLY A 177 -10.28 -2.64 -19.16
CA GLY A 177 -10.22 -4.04 -18.69
C GLY A 177 -11.28 -4.97 -19.29
N TRP A 178 -12.24 -4.44 -20.06
CA TRP A 178 -13.26 -5.22 -20.75
C TRP A 178 -13.07 -5.15 -22.27
N THR A 179 -13.46 -6.22 -22.97
CA THR A 179 -13.42 -6.30 -24.44
C THR A 179 -14.85 -6.28 -24.99
N LYS A 180 -15.10 -5.45 -26.01
CA LYS A 180 -16.41 -5.40 -26.67
C LYS A 180 -16.65 -6.71 -27.43
N VAL A 181 -17.74 -7.40 -27.10
CA VAL A 181 -18.21 -8.54 -27.91
C VAL A 181 -18.80 -7.99 -29.21
N THR A 182 -18.07 -8.13 -30.31
CA THR A 182 -18.49 -7.62 -31.63
C THR A 182 -19.34 -8.60 -32.42
N THR A 183 -19.33 -9.88 -32.06
CA THR A 183 -20.14 -10.92 -32.70
C THR A 183 -21.65 -10.73 -32.45
N ASN A 184 -22.00 -10.04 -31.36
CA ASN A 184 -23.38 -9.72 -31.01
C ASN A 184 -23.64 -8.24 -31.32
N ASN A 185 -23.78 -7.91 -32.61
CA ASN A 185 -24.10 -6.56 -33.07
C ASN A 185 -25.56 -6.49 -33.54
N ASP A 186 -26.25 -5.40 -33.20
CA ASP A 186 -27.67 -5.20 -33.54
C ASP A 186 -28.54 -6.42 -33.17
N ALA A 187 -28.45 -6.81 -31.90
CA ALA A 187 -29.08 -8.01 -31.34
C ALA A 187 -29.90 -7.66 -30.08
N ALA A 188 -30.96 -8.43 -29.82
CA ALA A 188 -31.71 -8.35 -28.56
C ALA A 188 -31.00 -9.14 -27.46
N LEU A 189 -31.14 -8.68 -26.21
CA LEU A 189 -30.86 -9.54 -25.06
C LEU A 189 -31.93 -10.62 -24.95
N ARG A 190 -31.53 -11.89 -24.98
CA ARG A 190 -32.41 -13.02 -24.69
C ARG A 190 -32.03 -13.61 -23.34
N VAL A 191 -32.93 -13.52 -22.36
CA VAL A 191 -32.74 -14.14 -21.05
C VAL A 191 -33.38 -15.54 -21.07
N VAL A 192 -32.56 -16.57 -20.86
CA VAL A 192 -32.99 -17.98 -20.79
C VAL A 192 -32.32 -18.64 -19.59
N SER A 193 -32.93 -19.69 -19.04
CA SER A 193 -32.33 -20.51 -17.98
C SER A 193 -31.42 -21.63 -18.50
N GLY A 194 -31.39 -21.85 -19.82
CA GLY A 194 -30.54 -22.85 -20.48
C GLY A 194 -29.25 -22.27 -21.05
N THR A 195 -28.57 -23.02 -21.91
CA THR A 195 -27.33 -22.58 -22.57
C THR A 195 -27.57 -21.29 -23.37
N VAL A 196 -26.74 -20.28 -23.10
CA VAL A 196 -26.75 -19.03 -23.87
C VAL A 196 -26.28 -19.32 -25.29
N GLY A 197 -27.07 -18.87 -26.28
CA GLY A 197 -26.74 -19.01 -27.69
C GLY A 197 -27.23 -17.82 -28.49
N THR A 198 -26.54 -17.52 -29.59
CA THR A 198 -26.96 -16.55 -30.61
C THR A 198 -28.08 -17.14 -31.48
N GLY A 199 -28.94 -16.29 -32.05
CA GLY A 199 -30.05 -16.73 -32.90
C GLY A 199 -30.67 -15.57 -33.66
N GLY A 200 -31.49 -15.88 -34.66
CA GLY A 200 -32.08 -14.91 -35.58
C GLY A 200 -31.22 -14.69 -36.83
N SER A 201 -31.84 -14.68 -38.01
CA SER A 201 -31.16 -14.44 -39.30
C SER A 201 -31.27 -12.98 -39.76
N VAL A 202 -31.99 -12.15 -39.01
CA VAL A 202 -32.33 -10.76 -39.35
C VAL A 202 -31.82 -9.88 -38.20
N ALA A 203 -31.19 -8.75 -38.54
CA ALA A 203 -30.73 -7.79 -37.55
C ALA A 203 -31.91 -7.28 -36.70
N PHE A 204 -31.69 -7.05 -35.39
CA PHE A 204 -32.77 -6.71 -34.46
C PHE A 204 -33.53 -5.46 -34.91
N THR A 205 -32.81 -4.41 -35.34
CA THR A 205 -33.43 -3.21 -35.92
C THR A 205 -34.29 -3.55 -37.13
N THR A 206 -33.81 -4.41 -38.05
CA THR A 206 -34.56 -4.84 -39.23
C THR A 206 -35.83 -5.62 -38.86
N ALA A 207 -35.78 -6.50 -37.85
CA ALA A 207 -36.95 -7.22 -37.37
C ALA A 207 -38.03 -6.23 -36.86
N PHE A 208 -37.64 -5.25 -36.04
CA PHE A 208 -38.53 -4.19 -35.53
C PHE A 208 -39.01 -3.21 -36.60
N THR A 209 -38.28 -3.00 -37.69
CA THR A 209 -38.77 -2.19 -38.83
C THR A 209 -39.68 -2.99 -39.77
N SER A 210 -39.43 -4.30 -39.95
CA SER A 210 -40.21 -5.18 -40.83
C SER A 210 -41.62 -5.45 -40.30
N GLN A 211 -41.76 -5.44 -38.97
CA GLN A 211 -43.02 -5.33 -38.25
C GLN A 211 -42.96 -4.02 -37.50
N SER A 212 -43.07 -2.87 -38.21
CA SER A 212 -43.13 -1.59 -37.51
C SER A 212 -44.11 -1.74 -36.36
N VAL A 213 -43.65 -1.62 -35.11
CA VAL A 213 -44.54 -1.51 -33.95
C VAL A 213 -45.12 -0.10 -34.00
N SER A 214 -45.85 0.19 -35.08
CA SER A 214 -46.85 1.23 -35.10
C SER A 214 -47.83 0.81 -34.02
N GLY A 215 -47.86 1.56 -32.92
CA GLY A 215 -48.82 1.41 -31.82
C GLY A 215 -50.27 1.70 -32.21
N THR A 216 -50.66 1.35 -33.44
CA THR A 216 -52.03 1.25 -33.91
C THR A 216 -52.02 0.14 -34.95
N VAL A 217 -52.93 -0.83 -34.82
CA VAL A 217 -53.21 -1.86 -35.83
C VAL A 217 -53.24 -1.17 -37.19
N GLY A 218 -52.18 -1.35 -37.99
CA GLY A 218 -52.15 -0.81 -39.34
C GLY A 218 -53.30 -1.44 -40.11
N ASP A 219 -54.14 -0.62 -40.73
CA ASP A 219 -55.28 -1.07 -41.51
C ASP A 219 -54.85 -2.20 -42.45
N THR A 220 -55.24 -3.43 -42.11
CA THR A 220 -54.91 -4.59 -42.92
C THR A 220 -55.88 -4.63 -44.08
N THR A 221 -55.43 -4.20 -45.26
CA THR A 221 -56.19 -4.44 -46.49
C THR A 221 -56.04 -5.92 -46.85
N LEU A 222 -57.12 -6.69 -46.68
CA LEU A 222 -57.16 -8.09 -47.08
C LEU A 222 -57.18 -8.18 -48.61
N SER A 223 -56.18 -8.84 -49.20
CA SER A 223 -56.21 -9.22 -50.61
C SER A 223 -57.20 -10.36 -50.85
N GLY A 224 -57.67 -10.54 -52.10
CA GLY A 224 -58.57 -11.64 -52.46
C GLY A 224 -58.00 -13.04 -52.17
N SER A 225 -56.67 -13.20 -52.02
CA SER A 225 -56.05 -14.46 -51.61
C SER A 225 -56.15 -14.74 -50.10
N GLN A 226 -56.36 -13.70 -49.30
CA GLN A 226 -56.46 -13.76 -47.84
C GLN A 226 -57.92 -13.89 -47.38
N ILE A 227 -58.89 -13.72 -48.29
CA ILE A 227 -60.31 -13.90 -48.02
C ILE A 227 -60.70 -15.30 -48.52
N PRO A 228 -61.04 -16.26 -47.65
CA PRO A 228 -61.51 -17.58 -48.09
C PRO A 228 -62.70 -17.46 -49.05
N SER A 229 -62.74 -18.32 -50.07
CA SER A 229 -63.86 -18.41 -51.01
C SER A 229 -65.16 -18.65 -50.22
N HIS A 230 -66.15 -17.79 -50.43
CA HIS A 230 -67.48 -17.96 -49.89
C HIS A 230 -68.52 -17.62 -50.97
N ASP A 231 -69.66 -18.30 -50.94
CA ASP A 231 -70.74 -18.11 -51.91
C ASP A 231 -71.84 -17.21 -51.33
N HIS A 232 -72.37 -16.32 -52.16
CA HIS A 232 -73.56 -15.54 -51.85
C HIS A 232 -74.79 -16.13 -52.57
N LYS A 233 -75.85 -16.42 -51.82
CA LYS A 233 -77.16 -16.79 -52.39
C LYS A 233 -78.02 -15.53 -52.51
N ALA A 234 -78.13 -14.97 -53.70
CA ALA A 234 -79.09 -13.89 -53.97
C ALA A 234 -80.46 -14.49 -54.34
N THR A 235 -81.50 -14.16 -53.57
CA THR A 235 -82.90 -14.50 -53.89
C THR A 235 -83.55 -13.27 -54.53
N THR A 236 -83.80 -13.31 -55.83
CA THR A 236 -84.52 -12.23 -56.56
C THR A 236 -86.03 -12.38 -56.34
N ALA A 237 -86.68 -11.38 -55.76
CA ALA A 237 -88.14 -11.27 -55.74
C ALA A 237 -88.63 -10.64 -57.05
N TYR A 238 -89.51 -11.33 -57.78
CA TYR A 238 -90.20 -10.80 -58.95
C TYR A 238 -91.55 -10.23 -58.51
N GLU A 239 -91.83 -8.94 -58.74
CA GLU A 239 -93.21 -8.45 -58.81
C GLU A 239 -93.43 -7.42 -59.94
N ASN A 240 -94.01 -7.94 -61.04
CA ASN A 240 -95.14 -7.43 -61.84
C ASN A 240 -95.17 -5.97 -62.31
N VAL A 241 -94.64 -5.72 -63.52
CA VAL A 241 -95.11 -4.63 -64.40
C VAL A 241 -95.94 -5.25 -65.52
N TRP A 242 -97.25 -4.98 -65.51
CA TRP A 242 -98.18 -5.36 -66.58
C TRP A 242 -97.93 -4.48 -67.82
N VAL A 243 -97.68 -5.10 -68.97
CA VAL A 243 -97.62 -4.46 -70.30
C VAL A 243 -98.92 -4.82 -71.06
N VAL A 244 -99.32 -3.95 -72.01
CA VAL A 244 -100.13 -4.17 -73.25
C VAL A 244 -101.37 -3.24 -73.24
N ALA A 245 -101.62 -2.37 -74.22
CA ALA A 245 -101.62 -2.60 -75.68
C ALA A 245 -101.38 -1.33 -76.52
N GLY A 246 -100.91 -1.53 -77.76
CA GLY A 246 -101.09 -0.57 -78.85
C GLY A 246 -100.07 -0.69 -79.99
N PHE A 247 -100.16 -1.75 -80.81
CA PHE A 247 -99.46 -1.82 -82.10
C PHE A 247 -100.21 -1.00 -83.17
N GLY A 248 -99.49 -0.25 -84.00
CA GLY A 248 -99.98 0.16 -85.32
C GLY A 248 -99.33 1.40 -85.91
N GLY A 249 -98.52 1.22 -86.96
CA GLY A 249 -98.42 2.20 -88.05
C GLY A 249 -97.03 2.45 -88.66
N TYR A 250 -96.79 1.83 -89.83
CA TYR A 250 -96.15 2.29 -91.10
C TYR A 250 -95.15 3.47 -91.02
N ASP A 251 -93.99 3.51 -91.70
CA ASP A 251 -93.77 3.45 -93.15
C ASP A 251 -92.30 3.89 -93.43
N GLY A 252 -91.71 3.46 -94.55
CA GLY A 252 -90.81 4.34 -95.32
C GLY A 252 -89.29 4.17 -95.23
N LEU A 253 -88.77 3.28 -96.08
CA LEU A 253 -87.73 3.52 -97.10
C LEU A 253 -86.36 4.16 -96.75
N GLN A 254 -85.34 3.30 -96.93
CA GLN A 254 -83.96 3.51 -97.43
C GLN A 254 -83.54 4.91 -97.93
N SER A 255 -82.37 5.38 -97.52
CA SER A 255 -81.10 5.32 -98.30
C SER A 255 -80.06 6.29 -97.73
N GLY A 256 -78.79 5.85 -97.70
CA GLY A 256 -77.64 6.59 -97.19
C GLY A 256 -76.72 5.70 -96.37
#